data_AF-A0A519ZAX9-F1
#
_entry.id   AF-A0A519ZAX9-F1
#
_cell.length_a   1.000
_cell.length_b   1.000
_cell.length_c   1.000
_cell.angle_alpha   90.00
_cell.angle_beta   90.00
_cell.angle_gamma   90.00
#
_symmetry.space_group_name_H-M   'P 1'
#
loop_
_entity.id
_entity.type
_entity.pdbx_description
1 polymer ?
#
loop_
_entity_poly.entity_id
_entity_poly.type
_entity_poly.pdbx_seq_one_letter_code
_entity_poly.pdbx_strand_id
1 'polypeptide(L)'
;MKRTSWAFDSGPEGSTKDNVTEQRMYLVNEQPVKCLEKKYTIRSAAASNPKPEEVANKPTACNSAPSELKKYKILFKYNKGKQPACMEID
;
A
#
# COMPACT_ATOMS: atom_id res chain seq x y z
N MET A 1 -0.87 0.37 -1.47
CA MET A 1 -1.80 -0.77 -1.56
C MET A 1 -1.17 -1.99 -0.91
N LYS A 2 -1.93 -2.80 -0.16
CA LYS A 2 -1.45 -4.04 0.46
C LYS A 2 -2.28 -5.21 -0.07
N ARG A 3 -1.61 -6.30 -0.47
CA ARG A 3 -2.22 -7.56 -0.89
C ARG A 3 -1.63 -8.68 -0.06
N THR A 4 -2.47 -9.57 0.43
CA THR A 4 -2.06 -10.74 1.21
C THR A 4 -2.66 -12.00 0.59
N SER A 5 -1.84 -13.02 0.41
CA SER A 5 -2.28 -14.37 0.04
C SER A 5 -1.94 -15.31 1.19
N TRP A 6 -2.97 -15.93 1.76
CA TRP A 6 -2.87 -16.88 2.86
C TRP A 6 -2.86 -18.31 2.32
N ALA A 7 -2.08 -19.20 2.95
CA ALA A 7 -2.08 -20.64 2.68
C ALA A 7 -1.60 -21.46 3.88
N PHE A 8 -1.87 -22.76 3.88
CA PHE A 8 -1.15 -23.70 4.73
C PHE A 8 0.34 -23.71 4.38
N ASP A 9 1.19 -23.87 5.39
CA ASP A 9 2.64 -23.96 5.23
C ASP A 9 3.12 -25.40 5.47
N SER A 10 4.32 -25.72 4.99
CA SER A 10 4.91 -27.07 5.11
C SER A 10 5.50 -27.38 6.49
N GLY A 11 5.12 -26.61 7.52
CA GLY A 11 5.57 -26.79 8.90
C GLY A 11 4.78 -27.88 9.64
N PRO A 12 4.88 -27.94 10.97
CA PRO A 12 4.02 -28.79 11.80
C PRO A 12 2.53 -28.60 11.46
N GLU A 13 1.72 -29.61 11.76
CA GLU A 13 0.28 -29.58 11.49
C GLU A 13 -0.37 -28.28 11.97
N GLY A 14 -1.17 -27.65 11.10
CA GLY A 14 -1.79 -26.35 11.37
C GLY A 14 -0.91 -25.13 11.09
N SER A 15 0.31 -25.30 10.58
CA SER A 15 1.16 -24.18 10.16
C SER A 15 0.57 -23.43 8.97
N THR A 16 0.67 -22.10 8.98
CA THR A 16 0.11 -21.21 7.96
C THR A 16 1.11 -20.12 7.60
N LYS A 17 0.94 -19.55 6.41
CA LYS A 17 1.72 -18.42 5.94
C LYS A 17 0.88 -17.39 5.20
N ASP A 18 1.27 -16.14 5.38
CA ASP A 18 0.78 -14.98 4.66
C ASP A 18 1.89 -14.44 3.77
N ASN A 19 1.71 -14.52 2.46
CA ASN A 19 2.56 -13.83 1.50
C ASN A 19 2.00 -12.41 1.28
N VAL A 20 2.74 -11.41 1.77
CA VAL A 20 2.35 -10.01 1.74
C VAL A 20 3.11 -9.28 0.64
N THR A 21 2.39 -8.51 -0.17
CA THR A 21 2.93 -7.53 -1.11
C THR A 21 2.42 -6.15 -0.74
N GLU A 22 3.34 -5.22 -0.48
CA GLU A 22 3.05 -3.81 -0.21
C GLU A 22 3.61 -2.92 -1.31
N GLN A 23 2.78 -1.99 -1.75
CA GLN A 23 3.12 -0.98 -2.75
C GLN A 23 2.98 0.42 -2.17
N ARG A 24 3.98 1.26 -2.42
CA ARG A 24 4.00 2.68 -2.08
C ARG A 24 4.21 3.48 -3.36
N MET A 25 3.39 4.50 -3.54
CA MET A 25 3.43 5.36 -4.70
C MET A 25 3.46 6.81 -4.24
N TYR A 26 4.40 7.58 -4.80
CA TYR A 26 4.53 9.01 -4.58
C TYR A 26 3.93 9.74 -5.77
N LEU A 27 3.14 10.77 -5.48
CA LEU A 27 2.37 11.52 -6.46
C LEU A 27 2.80 12.99 -6.45
N VAL A 28 2.91 13.57 -7.64
CA VAL A 28 3.07 15.01 -7.85
C VAL A 28 2.03 15.42 -8.89
N ASN A 29 1.19 16.40 -8.58
CA ASN A 29 0.10 16.84 -9.46
C ASN A 29 -0.75 15.68 -10.00
N GLU A 30 -1.16 14.78 -9.10
CA GLU A 30 -1.95 13.57 -9.41
C GLU A 30 -1.21 12.53 -10.28
N GLN A 31 0.05 12.78 -10.66
CA GLN A 31 0.86 11.87 -11.46
C GLN A 31 1.85 11.08 -10.59
N PRO A 32 1.99 9.77 -10.81
CA PRO A 32 2.93 8.96 -10.07
C PRO A 32 4.38 9.22 -10.54
N VAL A 33 5.24 9.57 -9.59
CA VAL A 33 6.65 9.91 -9.86
C VAL A 33 7.64 8.89 -9.29
N LYS A 34 7.22 8.09 -8.32
CA LYS A 34 8.05 7.01 -7.74
C LYS A 34 7.15 5.91 -7.20
N CYS A 35 7.45 4.68 -7.59
CA CYS A 35 6.72 3.50 -7.16
C CYS A 35 7.69 2.49 -6.57
N LEU A 36 7.30 1.97 -5.42
CA LEU A 36 8.08 1.03 -4.63
C LEU A 36 7.21 -0.17 -4.31
N GLU A 37 7.79 -1.35 -4.41
CA GLU A 37 7.18 -2.60 -3.98
C GLU A 37 8.10 -3.32 -2.99
N LYS A 38 7.51 -3.92 -1.97
CA LYS A 38 8.18 -4.89 -1.13
C LYS A 38 7.30 -6.11 -0.92
N LYS A 39 7.96 -7.26 -0.74
CA LYS A 39 7.32 -8.55 -0.52
C LYS A 39 7.96 -9.22 0.67
N TYR A 40 7.15 -9.83 1.51
CA TYR A 40 7.61 -10.59 2.66
C TYR A 40 6.57 -11.64 3.03
N THR A 41 6.99 -12.65 3.79
CA THR A 41 6.12 -13.73 4.25
C THR A 41 6.08 -13.73 5.77
N ILE A 42 4.87 -13.75 6.33
CA ILE A 42 4.64 -13.98 7.76
C ILE A 42 4.23 -15.45 7.92
N ARG A 43 4.86 -16.18 8.83
CA ARG A 43 4.54 -17.58 9.12
C ARG A 43 4.07 -17.73 10.56
N SER A 44 3.01 -18.49 10.78
CA SER A 44 2.44 -18.68 12.12
C SER A 44 3.39 -19.43 13.06
N ALA A 45 4.15 -20.39 12.52
CA ALA A 45 5.07 -21.21 13.29
C ALA A 45 6.51 -20.66 13.36
N ALA A 46 6.78 -19.48 12.78
CA ALA A 46 8.12 -18.88 12.85
C ALA A 46 8.35 -18.19 14.20
N ALA A 47 9.47 -18.51 14.85
CA ALA A 47 9.89 -17.84 16.09
C ALA A 47 10.14 -16.33 15.91
N SER A 48 10.47 -15.92 14.68
CA SER A 48 10.61 -14.51 14.31
C SER A 48 10.16 -14.31 12.87
N ASN A 49 9.37 -13.26 12.65
CA ASN A 49 8.90 -12.85 11.33
C ASN A 49 9.54 -11.52 10.94
N PRO A 50 9.69 -11.25 9.63
CA PRO A 50 10.25 -9.98 9.18
C PRO A 50 9.36 -8.82 9.64
N LYS A 51 9.97 -7.79 10.23
CA LYS A 51 9.27 -6.54 10.51
C LYS A 51 9.07 -5.76 9.22
N PRO A 52 7.84 -5.35 8.87
CA PRO A 52 7.60 -4.68 7.60
C PRO A 52 8.48 -3.45 7.36
N GLU A 53 8.79 -2.68 8.39
CA GLU A 53 9.66 -1.49 8.36
C GLU A 53 11.12 -1.80 8.02
N GLU A 54 11.60 -3.02 8.29
CA GLU A 54 12.97 -3.48 8.01
C GLU A 54 13.08 -4.11 6.61
N VAL A 55 11.95 -4.45 5.96
CA VAL A 55 11.95 -5.03 4.61
C VAL A 55 12.19 -3.93 3.57
N ALA A 56 13.31 -4.05 2.85
CA ALA A 56 13.72 -3.10 1.83
C ALA A 56 12.68 -2.95 0.71
N ASN A 57 12.46 -1.70 0.30
CA ASN A 57 11.63 -1.36 -0.85
C ASN A 57 12.43 -1.46 -2.14
N LYS A 58 11.83 -2.04 -3.18
CA LYS A 58 12.41 -2.11 -4.52
C LYS A 58 11.68 -1.17 -5.46
N PRO A 59 12.40 -0.38 -6.28
CA PRO A 59 11.79 0.37 -7.37
C PRO A 59 10.97 -0.53 -8.29
N THR A 60 9.81 -0.05 -8.72
CA THR A 60 8.96 -0.72 -9.71
C THR A 60 8.38 0.31 -10.67
N ALA A 61 7.90 -0.16 -11.82
CA ALA A 61 7.20 0.70 -12.77
C ALA A 61 5.95 1.30 -12.10
N CYS A 62 5.71 2.59 -12.34
CA CYS A 62 4.46 3.20 -11.93
C CYS A 62 3.35 2.83 -12.92
N ASN A 63 2.34 2.13 -12.41
CA ASN A 63 1.07 2.01 -13.11
C ASN A 63 0.31 3.35 -13.04
N SER A 64 -0.86 3.41 -13.68
CA SER A 64 -1.76 4.56 -13.55
C SER A 64 -2.10 4.85 -12.09
N ALA A 65 -2.35 6.12 -11.80
CA ALA A 65 -2.73 6.56 -10.47
C ALA A 65 -4.01 5.82 -10.02
N PRO A 66 -4.12 5.35 -8.76
CA PRO A 66 -5.26 4.62 -8.24
C PRO A 66 -6.56 5.39 -8.47
N SER A 67 -7.60 4.68 -8.89
CA SER A 67 -8.90 5.28 -9.17
C SER A 67 -9.51 5.92 -7.92
N GLU A 68 -9.11 5.47 -6.73
CA GLU A 68 -9.50 5.99 -5.43
C GLU A 68 -9.05 7.45 -5.23
N LEU A 69 -7.99 7.91 -5.91
CA LEU A 69 -7.59 9.33 -5.88
C LEU A 69 -8.71 10.25 -6.37
N LYS A 70 -9.60 9.76 -7.24
CA LYS A 70 -10.76 10.54 -7.71
C LYS A 70 -11.65 10.97 -6.56
N LYS A 71 -11.76 10.17 -5.49
CA LYS A 71 -12.53 10.50 -4.28
C LYS A 71 -11.95 11.68 -3.51
N TYR A 72 -10.66 11.96 -3.69
CA TYR A 72 -9.93 13.00 -2.98
C TYR A 72 -9.65 14.24 -3.85
N LYS A 73 -10.24 14.33 -5.06
CA LYS A 73 -10.08 15.48 -5.97
C LYS A 73 -10.38 16.81 -5.30
N ILE A 74 -11.36 16.85 -4.41
CA ILE A 74 -11.72 18.08 -3.69
C ILE A 74 -10.56 18.57 -2.81
N LEU A 75 -9.82 17.65 -2.17
CA LEU A 75 -8.66 17.97 -1.35
C LEU A 75 -7.51 18.53 -2.20
N PHE A 76 -7.31 17.99 -3.41
CA PHE A 76 -6.33 18.52 -4.35
C PHE A 76 -6.71 19.91 -4.87
N LYS A 77 -7.99 20.12 -5.21
CA LYS A 77 -8.51 21.41 -5.70
C LYS A 77 -8.29 22.55 -4.71
N TYR A 78 -8.43 22.28 -3.40
CA TYR A 78 -8.34 23.31 -2.36
C TYR A 78 -7.03 23.28 -1.56
N ASN A 79 -5.98 22.56 -2.00
CA ASN A 79 -4.72 22.48 -1.25
C ASN A 79 -3.93 23.81 -1.18
N LYS A 80 -4.24 24.77 -2.06
CA LYS A 80 -3.60 26.10 -2.12
C LYS A 80 -4.55 27.28 -1.87
N GLY A 81 -5.81 27.04 -1.48
CA GLY A 81 -6.85 28.08 -1.40
C GLY A 81 -7.56 28.17 -0.04
N LYS A 82 -8.29 29.27 0.21
CA LYS A 82 -9.22 29.37 1.36
C LYS A 82 -10.29 28.30 1.21
N GLN A 83 -10.43 27.44 2.22
CA GLN A 83 -11.49 26.43 2.23
C GLN A 83 -12.86 27.12 2.38
N PRO A 84 -13.87 26.78 1.56
CA PRO A 84 -15.23 27.17 1.85
C PRO A 84 -15.66 26.53 3.18
N ALA A 85 -16.45 27.26 3.97
CA ALA A 85 -16.75 26.93 5.37
C ALA A 85 -17.41 25.54 5.57
N CYS A 86 -18.03 24.99 4.52
CA CYS A 86 -18.55 23.62 4.46
C CYS A 86 -18.21 23.03 3.08
N MET A 87 -17.60 21.84 3.05
CA MET A 87 -17.38 21.09 1.81
C MET A 87 -18.52 20.08 1.66
N GLU A 88 -19.55 20.43 0.89
CA GLU A 88 -20.60 19.48 0.50
C GLU A 88 -20.07 18.51 -0.57
N ILE A 89 -20.43 17.25 -0.42
CA ILE A 89 -20.14 16.17 -1.37
C ILE A 89 -21.48 15.89 -2.06
N ASP A 90 -21.64 16.36 -3.30
CA ASP A 90 -22.75 15.95 -4.19
C ASP A 90 -22.56 14.51 -4.69
#